data_AF-A0A661GPK6-F1
#
_entry.id   AF-A0A661GPK6-F1
#
_cell.length_a   1.000
_cell.length_b   1.000
_cell.length_c   1.000
_cell.angle_alpha   90.00
_cell.angle_beta   90.00
_cell.angle_gamma   90.00
#
_symmetry.space_group_name_H-M   'P 1'
#
loop_
_entity.id
_entity.type
_entity.pdbx_description
1 polymer ?
#
loop_
_entity_poly.entity_id
_entity_poly.type
_entity_poly.pdbx_seq_one_letter_code
_entity_poly.pdbx_strand_id
1 'polypeptide(L)'
;MIKQLGNGLCPEEAVEQFLHSADSALTLRYNFKQYYLSCEPSLELLAILLKGKDGLRLLISDKVDEAEAIIAEVGKPLTHHSLRSLSLRLAAPLFNLDKLLKLQPVSIGKPWGQEIWFTGIEARGQSGFTDGVYSVPIPWVLALLPKRLLGTEHTSLNLLKILDPLPEPVYGDLYFELHEEKREVYVVTHVDRQSWPDGEGAIRFGFEASVRDEFDGPDEFRLAYLQAVQNYEQVRRKIDGIFDLQRRDQGLGLNQPVEADLLKQWHQQLRPELQQEEEVLREAMNRFTHMRSLREGDVVKVPC
;
A
#
# COMPACT_ATOMS: atom_id res chain seq x y z
N MET A 1 -20.56 -27.14 15.69
CA MET A 1 -19.33 -27.78 16.22
C MET A 1 -18.19 -26.98 15.63
N ILE A 2 -17.17 -26.58 16.39
CA ILE A 2 -16.04 -25.83 15.81
C ILE A 2 -15.26 -26.82 14.95
N LYS A 3 -15.19 -26.55 13.63
CA LYS A 3 -14.40 -27.36 12.72
C LYS A 3 -12.96 -26.86 12.80
N GLN A 4 -12.11 -27.61 13.49
CA GLN A 4 -10.67 -27.37 13.46
C GLN A 4 -10.13 -28.01 12.18
N LEU A 5 -9.48 -27.22 11.33
CA LEU A 5 -8.78 -27.77 10.18
C LEU A 5 -7.47 -28.39 10.66
N GLY A 6 -7.32 -29.70 10.46
CA GLY A 6 -6.03 -30.38 10.60
C GLY A 6 -5.07 -29.97 9.48
N ASN A 7 -3.79 -30.35 9.61
CA ASN A 7 -2.78 -30.16 8.58
C ASN A 7 -3.21 -30.85 7.27
N GLY A 8 -3.78 -30.10 6.31
CA GLY A 8 -4.10 -30.61 4.96
C GLY A 8 -5.40 -30.12 4.33
N LEU A 9 -6.36 -29.55 5.07
CA LEU A 9 -7.56 -28.95 4.48
C LEU A 9 -7.37 -27.44 4.30
N CYS A 10 -7.58 -26.94 3.08
CA CYS A 10 -7.52 -25.50 2.80
C CYS A 10 -8.75 -24.80 3.39
N PRO A 11 -8.61 -23.63 4.06
CA PRO A 11 -9.75 -22.86 4.57
C PRO A 11 -10.79 -22.54 3.49
N GLU A 12 -10.35 -22.25 2.27
CA GLU A 12 -11.22 -22.07 1.10
C GLU A 12 -12.11 -23.29 0.85
N GLU A 13 -11.54 -24.50 0.81
CA GLU A 13 -12.30 -25.73 0.53
C GLU A 13 -13.37 -26.00 1.59
N ALA A 14 -13.06 -25.73 2.86
CA ALA A 14 -14.02 -25.84 3.94
C ALA A 14 -15.17 -24.84 3.81
N VAL A 15 -14.87 -23.60 3.37
CA VAL A 15 -15.89 -22.59 3.09
C VAL A 15 -16.73 -23.01 1.89
N GLU A 16 -16.13 -23.44 0.78
CA GLU A 16 -16.86 -23.90 -0.41
C GLU A 16 -17.78 -25.08 -0.11
N GLN A 17 -17.31 -26.09 0.63
CA GLN A 17 -18.14 -27.20 1.08
C GLN A 17 -19.33 -26.72 1.91
N PHE A 18 -19.10 -25.76 2.82
CA PHE A 18 -20.18 -25.15 3.59
C PHE A 18 -21.16 -24.39 2.72
N LEU A 19 -20.71 -23.61 1.73
CA LEU A 19 -21.59 -22.85 0.85
C LEU A 19 -22.58 -23.78 0.11
N HIS A 20 -22.12 -24.97 -0.31
CA HIS A 20 -22.95 -25.98 -0.97
C HIS A 20 -23.75 -26.89 -0.02
N SER A 21 -23.49 -26.86 1.29
CA SER A 21 -24.21 -27.70 2.26
C SER A 21 -25.55 -27.10 2.71
N ALA A 22 -26.38 -27.91 3.36
CA ALA A 22 -27.62 -27.46 4.01
C ALA A 22 -27.38 -26.76 5.36
N ASP A 23 -26.13 -26.69 5.83
CA ASP A 23 -25.81 -26.09 7.12
C ASP A 23 -26.05 -24.57 7.09
N SER A 24 -26.61 -24.05 8.18
CA SER A 24 -26.85 -22.61 8.32
C SER A 24 -25.63 -21.85 8.85
N ALA A 25 -24.69 -22.51 9.51
CA ALA A 25 -23.51 -21.88 10.10
C ALA A 25 -22.25 -22.75 9.99
N LEU A 26 -21.11 -22.11 9.78
CA LEU A 26 -19.77 -22.71 9.86
C LEU A 26 -18.92 -21.91 10.85
N THR A 27 -18.28 -22.60 11.78
CA THR A 27 -17.21 -22.02 12.61
C THR A 27 -15.93 -22.78 12.30
N LEU A 28 -14.93 -22.05 11.81
CA LEU A 28 -13.69 -22.58 11.27
C LEU A 28 -12.52 -22.03 12.06
N ARG A 29 -11.64 -22.91 12.53
CA ARG A 29 -10.36 -22.56 13.15
C ARG A 29 -9.23 -23.03 12.25
N TYR A 30 -8.29 -22.15 11.93
CA TYR A 30 -7.17 -22.45 11.03
C TYR A 30 -5.94 -21.59 11.32
N ASN A 31 -4.77 -22.11 10.93
CA ASN A 31 -3.51 -21.39 10.98
C ASN A 31 -3.31 -20.62 9.68
N PHE A 32 -3.14 -19.30 9.79
CA PHE A 32 -2.86 -18.39 8.70
C PHE A 32 -1.39 -18.00 8.71
N LYS A 33 -0.67 -18.30 7.63
CA LYS A 33 0.70 -17.83 7.44
C LYS A 33 0.70 -16.38 7.00
N GLN A 34 1.34 -15.52 7.78
CA GLN A 34 1.51 -14.11 7.43
C GLN A 34 2.65 -13.95 6.41
N TYR A 35 2.39 -14.39 5.18
CA TYR A 35 3.36 -14.45 4.07
C TYR A 35 4.02 -13.10 3.72
N TYR A 36 3.43 -11.99 4.18
CA TYR A 36 3.94 -10.63 4.00
C TYR A 36 4.95 -10.20 5.06
N LEU A 37 5.24 -11.04 6.05
CA LEU A 37 6.25 -10.82 7.09
C LEU A 37 7.44 -11.78 6.92
N SER A 38 8.60 -11.35 7.41
CA SER A 38 9.79 -12.21 7.48
C SER A 38 9.50 -13.46 8.32
N CYS A 39 10.00 -14.61 7.86
CA CYS A 39 9.78 -15.94 8.44
C CYS A 39 8.32 -16.44 8.42
N GLU A 40 7.41 -15.72 7.76
CA GLU A 40 5.99 -16.11 7.57
C GLU A 40 5.31 -16.64 8.85
N PRO A 41 5.32 -15.87 9.97
CA PRO A 41 4.80 -16.33 11.24
C PRO A 41 3.35 -16.78 11.10
N SER A 42 3.04 -17.91 11.73
CA SER A 42 1.69 -18.45 11.76
C SER A 42 0.85 -17.71 12.81
N LEU A 43 -0.34 -17.27 12.41
CA LEU A 43 -1.37 -16.68 13.26
C LEU A 43 -2.58 -17.59 13.26
N GLU A 44 -3.13 -17.91 14.43
CA GLU A 44 -4.37 -18.67 14.49
C GLU A 44 -5.57 -17.74 14.30
N LEU A 45 -6.48 -18.11 13.40
CA LEU A 45 -7.69 -17.35 13.09
C LEU A 45 -8.93 -18.21 13.31
N LEU A 46 -10.00 -17.55 13.76
CA LEU A 46 -11.35 -18.10 13.83
C LEU A 46 -12.26 -17.32 12.88
N ALA A 47 -12.93 -18.05 11.99
CA ALA A 47 -13.92 -17.50 11.08
C ALA A 47 -15.30 -18.10 11.35
N ILE A 48 -16.33 -17.26 11.37
CA ILE A 48 -17.72 -17.65 11.55
C ILE A 48 -18.50 -17.18 10.34
N LEU A 49 -19.08 -18.15 9.60
CA LEU A 49 -19.99 -17.87 8.51
C LEU A 49 -21.40 -18.25 8.91
N LEU A 50 -22.38 -17.40 8.54
CA LEU A 50 -23.79 -17.64 8.81
C LEU A 50 -24.63 -17.34 7.56
N LYS A 51 -25.34 -18.33 7.04
CA LYS A 51 -26.35 -18.16 5.99
C LYS A 51 -27.62 -17.59 6.62
N GLY A 52 -28.10 -16.47 6.09
CA GLY A 52 -29.35 -15.85 6.51
C GLY A 52 -30.17 -15.37 5.32
N LYS A 53 -31.40 -14.92 5.58
CA LYS A 53 -32.28 -14.32 4.56
C LYS A 53 -31.67 -13.07 3.93
N ASP A 54 -30.89 -12.31 4.71
CA ASP A 54 -30.24 -11.07 4.30
C ASP A 54 -28.81 -11.30 3.76
N GLY A 55 -28.51 -12.54 3.39
CA GLY A 55 -27.26 -12.96 2.79
C GLY A 55 -26.28 -13.66 3.73
N LEU A 56 -25.10 -13.97 3.19
CA LEU A 56 -24.02 -14.63 3.90
C LEU A 56 -23.24 -13.65 4.78
N ARG A 57 -23.21 -13.91 6.10
CA ARG A 57 -22.40 -13.13 7.04
C ARG A 57 -21.05 -13.79 7.30
N LEU A 58 -20.02 -12.97 7.49
CA LEU A 58 -18.68 -13.39 7.90
C LEU A 58 -18.21 -12.53 9.08
N LEU A 59 -17.73 -13.20 10.12
CA LEU A 59 -16.90 -12.62 11.18
C LEU A 59 -15.57 -13.36 11.19
N ILE A 60 -14.47 -12.64 11.37
CA ILE A 60 -13.14 -13.22 11.48
C ILE A 60 -12.35 -12.50 12.58
N SER A 61 -11.60 -13.26 13.38
CA SER A 61 -10.85 -12.75 14.53
C SER A 61 -9.62 -13.60 14.81
N ASP A 62 -8.56 -12.99 15.31
CA ASP A 62 -7.38 -13.62 15.89
C ASP A 62 -7.54 -13.92 17.39
N LYS A 63 -8.59 -13.39 18.03
CA LYS A 63 -8.95 -13.66 19.43
C LYS A 63 -9.70 -14.98 19.57
N VAL A 64 -9.05 -16.08 19.20
CA VAL A 64 -9.68 -17.41 19.09
C VAL A 64 -10.27 -17.87 20.42
N ASP A 65 -9.49 -17.88 21.50
CA ASP A 65 -9.94 -18.36 22.82
C ASP A 65 -11.12 -17.54 23.37
N GLU A 66 -11.09 -16.22 23.20
CA GLU A 66 -12.19 -15.34 23.59
C GLU A 66 -13.44 -15.64 22.76
N ALA A 67 -13.30 -15.80 21.44
CA ALA A 67 -14.41 -16.14 20.57
C ALA A 67 -15.04 -17.48 20.95
N GLU A 68 -14.24 -18.50 21.27
CA GLU A 68 -14.71 -19.81 21.72
C GLU A 68 -15.51 -19.72 23.03
N ALA A 69 -15.01 -18.98 24.02
CA ALA A 69 -15.70 -18.74 25.28
C ALA A 69 -17.05 -18.05 25.05
N ILE A 70 -17.10 -17.01 24.21
CA ILE A 70 -18.34 -16.29 23.89
C ILE A 70 -19.33 -17.21 23.16
N ILE A 71 -18.87 -18.01 22.20
CA ILE A 71 -19.73 -18.97 21.48
C ILE A 71 -20.34 -19.99 22.45
N ALA A 72 -19.56 -20.45 23.44
CA ALA A 72 -20.04 -21.37 24.46
C ALA A 72 -21.13 -20.75 25.34
N GLU A 73 -20.99 -19.47 25.70
CA GLU A 73 -21.99 -18.71 26.47
C GLU A 73 -23.29 -18.49 25.70
N VAL A 74 -23.20 -18.12 24.41
CA VAL A 74 -24.38 -17.77 23.61
C VAL A 74 -25.20 -19.00 23.20
N GLY A 75 -24.59 -20.18 23.18
CA GLY A 75 -25.25 -21.44 22.82
C GLY A 75 -25.52 -21.59 21.33
N LYS A 76 -26.15 -22.71 20.95
CA LYS A 76 -26.50 -23.05 19.56
C LYS A 76 -28.02 -23.07 19.35
N PRO A 77 -28.53 -22.74 18.15
CA PRO A 77 -27.78 -22.37 16.94
C PRO A 77 -27.26 -20.93 16.98
N LEU A 78 -26.16 -20.67 16.26
CA LEU A 78 -25.70 -19.30 16.02
C LEU A 78 -26.76 -18.56 15.18
N THR A 79 -27.04 -17.32 15.57
CA THR A 79 -28.01 -16.42 14.93
C THR A 79 -27.33 -15.11 14.54
N HIS A 80 -28.03 -14.28 13.77
CA HIS A 80 -27.53 -12.93 13.45
C HIS A 80 -27.29 -12.09 14.72
N HIS A 81 -28.17 -12.24 15.73
CA HIS A 81 -28.03 -11.55 17.02
C HIS A 81 -26.77 -12.01 17.77
N SER A 82 -26.50 -13.32 17.81
CA SER A 82 -25.28 -13.84 18.45
C SER A 82 -24.01 -13.37 17.73
N LEU A 83 -24.01 -13.38 16.40
CA LEU A 83 -22.87 -12.86 15.61
C LEU A 83 -22.62 -11.37 15.85
N ARG A 84 -23.68 -10.57 15.99
CA ARG A 84 -23.54 -9.15 16.33
C ARG A 84 -22.96 -8.94 17.73
N SER A 85 -23.39 -9.74 18.70
CA SER A 85 -22.82 -9.71 20.06
C SER A 85 -21.34 -10.11 20.06
N LEU A 86 -20.98 -11.17 19.32
CA LEU A 86 -19.60 -11.60 19.11
C LEU A 86 -18.75 -10.49 18.48
N SER A 87 -19.23 -9.86 17.40
CA SER A 87 -18.55 -8.75 16.72
C SER A 87 -18.19 -7.62 17.69
N LEU A 88 -19.15 -7.19 18.52
CA LEU A 88 -18.92 -6.12 19.51
C LEU A 88 -17.92 -6.51 20.59
N ARG A 89 -18.03 -7.72 21.15
CA ARG A 89 -17.14 -8.20 22.22
C ARG A 89 -15.72 -8.41 21.73
N LEU A 90 -15.57 -8.99 20.54
CA LEU A 90 -14.27 -9.26 19.94
C LEU A 90 -13.64 -8.01 19.30
N ALA A 91 -14.41 -6.94 19.11
CA ALA A 91 -14.04 -5.81 18.25
C ALA A 91 -13.66 -6.28 16.83
N ALA A 92 -14.45 -7.20 16.28
CA ALA A 92 -14.24 -7.82 14.97
C ALA A 92 -15.35 -7.41 14.00
N PRO A 93 -15.03 -7.15 12.72
CA PRO A 93 -16.02 -6.70 11.74
C PRO A 93 -17.02 -7.81 11.39
N LEU A 94 -18.27 -7.41 11.16
CA LEU A 94 -19.33 -8.30 10.68
C LEU A 94 -19.70 -7.96 9.24
N PHE A 95 -19.14 -8.71 8.29
CA PHE A 95 -19.37 -8.49 6.86
C PHE A 95 -20.66 -9.15 6.37
N ASN A 96 -21.27 -8.55 5.34
CA ASN A 96 -22.21 -9.22 4.46
C ASN A 96 -21.52 -9.48 3.12
N LEU A 97 -21.22 -10.75 2.84
CA LEU A 97 -20.48 -11.16 1.64
C LEU A 97 -21.30 -11.05 0.34
N ASP A 98 -22.60 -10.84 0.44
CA ASP A 98 -23.48 -10.55 -0.71
C ASP A 98 -23.59 -9.04 -0.98
N LYS A 99 -22.80 -8.23 -0.27
CA LYS A 99 -22.62 -6.79 -0.51
C LYS A 99 -21.15 -6.47 -0.80
N LEU A 100 -20.92 -5.28 -1.33
CA LEU A 100 -19.56 -4.76 -1.53
C LEU A 100 -18.83 -4.67 -0.18
N LEU A 101 -17.61 -5.21 -0.14
CA LEU A 101 -16.73 -5.07 1.01
C LEU A 101 -16.03 -3.71 0.96
N LYS A 102 -16.18 -2.93 2.02
CA LYS A 102 -15.54 -1.62 2.12
C LYS A 102 -14.06 -1.80 2.48
N LEU A 103 -13.19 -1.15 1.72
CA LEU A 103 -11.75 -1.12 2.00
C LEU A 103 -11.45 -0.13 3.12
N GLN A 104 -10.50 -0.51 3.99
CA GLN A 104 -9.85 0.34 4.97
C GLN A 104 -8.42 0.60 4.47
N PRO A 105 -8.14 1.80 3.94
CA PRO A 105 -6.80 2.10 3.46
C PRO A 105 -5.80 2.24 4.61
N VAL A 106 -4.51 2.13 4.29
CA VAL A 106 -3.39 2.40 5.17
C VAL A 106 -2.46 3.43 4.51
N SER A 107 -2.00 4.42 5.27
CA SER A 107 -1.03 5.43 4.81
C SER A 107 0.39 5.00 5.16
N ILE A 108 1.26 4.98 4.16
CA ILE A 108 2.68 4.65 4.27
C ILE A 108 3.48 5.92 4.01
N GLY A 109 4.09 6.47 5.06
CA GLY A 109 4.91 7.68 4.94
C GLY A 109 6.14 7.46 4.05
N LYS A 110 6.48 8.49 3.27
CA LYS A 110 7.63 8.55 2.36
C LYS A 110 8.37 9.88 2.53
N PRO A 111 9.64 9.98 2.12
CA PRO A 111 10.35 11.25 2.13
C PRO A 111 9.67 12.35 1.30
N TRP A 112 8.91 11.97 0.27
CA TRP A 112 8.23 12.89 -0.64
C TRP A 112 6.74 13.13 -0.33
N GLY A 113 6.22 12.56 0.77
CA GLY A 113 4.79 12.60 1.12
C GLY A 113 4.32 11.25 1.63
N GLN A 114 3.33 10.65 0.98
CA GLN A 114 2.83 9.34 1.38
C GLN A 114 2.24 8.52 0.23
N GLU A 115 2.18 7.21 0.44
CA GLU A 115 1.33 6.32 -0.34
C GLU A 115 0.10 5.96 0.49
N ILE A 116 -1.09 6.08 -0.07
CA ILE A 116 -2.34 5.62 0.56
C ILE A 116 -2.75 4.33 -0.13
N TRP A 117 -2.57 3.19 0.54
CA TRP A 117 -2.83 1.88 -0.03
C TRP A 117 -4.24 1.40 0.28
N PHE A 118 -4.96 1.00 -0.76
CA PHE A 118 -6.30 0.40 -0.65
C PHE A 118 -6.28 -1.13 -0.67
N THR A 119 -5.28 -1.73 -1.31
CA THR A 119 -5.12 -3.19 -1.39
C THR A 119 -3.69 -3.67 -1.09
N GLY A 120 -2.85 -2.81 -0.51
CA GLY A 120 -1.45 -3.12 -0.22
C GLY A 120 -1.30 -4.12 0.92
N ILE A 121 -0.41 -5.10 0.74
CA ILE A 121 -0.13 -6.16 1.72
C ILE A 121 1.40 -6.35 1.78
N GLU A 122 2.05 -5.61 2.67
CA GLU A 122 3.51 -5.70 2.88
C GLU A 122 3.85 -5.65 4.37
N ALA A 123 5.09 -5.95 4.75
CA ALA A 123 5.52 -5.91 6.15
C ALA A 123 5.30 -4.54 6.83
N ARG A 124 5.46 -3.45 6.06
CA ARG A 124 5.31 -2.07 6.55
C ARG A 124 3.85 -1.62 6.73
N GLY A 125 2.88 -2.37 6.23
CA GLY A 125 1.46 -2.06 6.39
C GLY A 125 0.56 -2.96 5.54
N GLN A 126 -0.65 -3.21 6.05
CA GLN A 126 -1.66 -4.00 5.38
C GLN A 126 -2.97 -3.23 5.30
N SER A 127 -3.51 -3.08 4.09
CA SER A 127 -4.88 -2.61 3.89
C SER A 127 -5.87 -3.63 4.46
N GLY A 128 -7.04 -3.13 4.87
CA GLY A 128 -8.07 -3.94 5.52
C GLY A 128 -9.40 -3.96 4.78
N PHE A 129 -10.29 -4.86 5.21
CA PHE A 129 -11.72 -4.72 5.00
C PHE A 129 -12.36 -4.20 6.29
N THR A 130 -13.37 -3.33 6.17
CA THR A 130 -14.07 -2.75 7.31
C THR A 130 -15.59 -2.80 7.14
N ASP A 131 -16.32 -2.95 8.25
CA ASP A 131 -17.77 -2.77 8.31
C ASP A 131 -18.17 -1.31 8.67
N GLY A 132 -17.18 -0.42 8.80
CA GLY A 132 -17.33 0.97 9.23
C GLY A 132 -17.06 1.19 10.72
N VAL A 133 -16.92 0.13 11.51
CA VAL A 133 -16.61 0.20 12.96
C VAL A 133 -15.30 -0.52 13.26
N TYR A 134 -15.17 -1.75 12.78
CA TYR A 134 -13.98 -2.58 12.95
C TYR A 134 -13.38 -2.94 11.60
N SER A 135 -12.16 -3.46 11.61
CA SER A 135 -11.48 -3.89 10.40
C SER A 135 -10.59 -5.09 10.65
N VAL A 136 -10.35 -5.87 9.60
CA VAL A 136 -9.34 -6.93 9.58
C VAL A 136 -8.47 -6.78 8.33
N PRO A 137 -7.22 -7.28 8.35
CA PRO A 137 -6.38 -7.33 7.16
C PRO A 137 -7.07 -8.06 6.00
N ILE A 138 -6.99 -7.50 4.79
CA ILE A 138 -7.41 -8.15 3.54
C ILE A 138 -6.94 -9.61 3.42
N PRO A 139 -5.66 -9.96 3.70
CA PRO A 139 -5.19 -11.33 3.52
C PRO A 139 -5.94 -12.37 4.36
N TRP A 140 -6.54 -11.98 5.49
CA TRP A 140 -7.31 -12.91 6.34
C TRP A 140 -8.60 -13.36 5.64
N VAL A 141 -9.30 -12.42 4.98
CA VAL A 141 -10.52 -12.73 4.23
C VAL A 141 -10.18 -13.44 2.91
N LEU A 142 -9.10 -13.04 2.24
CA LEU A 142 -8.62 -13.73 1.03
C LEU A 142 -8.27 -15.20 1.28
N ALA A 143 -7.76 -15.55 2.48
CA ALA A 143 -7.47 -16.94 2.82
C ALA A 143 -8.73 -17.85 2.81
N LEU A 144 -9.92 -17.26 2.98
CA LEU A 144 -11.20 -17.98 3.02
C LEU A 144 -11.93 -17.95 1.67
N LEU A 145 -11.80 -16.85 0.93
CA LEU A 145 -12.66 -16.54 -0.23
C LEU A 145 -11.86 -16.01 -1.42
N PRO A 146 -10.71 -16.60 -1.81
CA PRO A 146 -9.85 -16.02 -2.83
C PRO A 146 -10.56 -15.96 -4.18
N LYS A 147 -11.20 -17.04 -4.64
CA LYS A 147 -11.93 -17.07 -5.92
C LYS A 147 -13.10 -16.11 -5.99
N ARG A 148 -13.81 -15.92 -4.87
CA ARG A 148 -14.95 -15.00 -4.79
C ARG A 148 -14.52 -13.53 -4.86
N LEU A 149 -13.34 -13.20 -4.35
CA LEU A 149 -12.83 -11.82 -4.30
C LEU A 149 -11.95 -11.46 -5.50
N LEU A 150 -11.18 -12.43 -6.03
CA LEU A 150 -10.23 -12.22 -7.13
C LEU A 150 -10.79 -12.66 -8.49
N GLY A 151 -11.78 -13.54 -8.51
CA GLY A 151 -12.16 -14.33 -9.69
C GLY A 151 -11.38 -15.65 -9.77
N THR A 152 -11.83 -16.57 -10.63
CA THR A 152 -11.24 -17.93 -10.75
C THR A 152 -9.86 -17.94 -11.40
N GLU A 153 -9.55 -16.93 -12.21
CA GLU A 153 -8.34 -16.86 -13.04
C GLU A 153 -7.20 -16.06 -12.39
N HIS A 154 -7.44 -15.46 -11.21
CA HIS A 154 -6.49 -14.55 -10.58
C HIS A 154 -6.00 -15.09 -9.25
N THR A 155 -4.67 -15.11 -9.09
CA THR A 155 -3.99 -15.59 -7.89
C THR A 155 -3.56 -14.46 -6.95
N SER A 156 -3.64 -13.19 -7.40
CA SER A 156 -3.18 -12.03 -6.66
C SER A 156 -4.08 -10.80 -6.84
N LEU A 157 -4.04 -9.90 -5.86
CA LEU A 157 -4.68 -8.59 -5.95
C LEU A 157 -3.80 -7.62 -6.75
N ASN A 158 -4.45 -6.78 -7.56
CA ASN A 158 -3.81 -5.57 -8.06
C ASN A 158 -3.57 -4.60 -6.90
N LEU A 159 -2.37 -4.03 -6.83
CA LEU A 159 -2.06 -2.96 -5.88
C LEU A 159 -2.76 -1.67 -6.33
N LEU A 160 -3.74 -1.24 -5.56
CA LEU A 160 -4.43 0.04 -5.70
C LEU A 160 -3.91 0.98 -4.63
N LYS A 161 -3.37 2.12 -5.05
CA LYS A 161 -2.87 3.17 -4.17
C LYS A 161 -3.08 4.56 -4.75
N ILE A 162 -3.16 5.54 -3.87
CA ILE A 162 -2.96 6.96 -4.21
C ILE A 162 -1.52 7.31 -3.87
N LEU A 163 -0.86 8.02 -4.78
CA LEU A 163 0.38 8.73 -4.49
C LEU A 163 -0.01 10.15 -4.10
N ASP A 164 0.36 10.55 -2.89
CA ASP A 164 -0.03 11.81 -2.28
C ASP A 164 1.26 12.59 -1.94
N PRO A 165 1.90 13.18 -2.98
CA PRO A 165 3.14 13.92 -2.79
C PRO A 165 2.90 15.23 -2.04
N LEU A 166 3.95 15.71 -1.38
CA LEU A 166 3.97 17.04 -0.80
C LEU A 166 3.76 18.09 -1.91
N PRO A 167 3.02 19.18 -1.64
CA PRO A 167 2.77 20.21 -2.64
C PRO A 167 4.03 21.01 -2.98
N GLU A 168 5.07 21.00 -2.14
CA GLU A 168 6.25 21.83 -2.37
C GLU A 168 7.19 21.28 -3.45
N PRO A 169 7.66 22.12 -4.38
CA PRO A 169 8.63 21.72 -5.40
C PRO A 169 9.88 21.07 -4.79
N VAL A 170 10.45 20.08 -5.48
CA VAL A 170 11.62 19.29 -5.06
C VAL A 170 11.32 18.33 -3.89
N TYR A 171 10.57 18.75 -2.88
CA TYR A 171 10.23 17.90 -1.73
C TYR A 171 9.13 16.89 -2.08
N GLY A 172 8.17 17.27 -2.91
CA GLY A 172 7.12 16.39 -3.43
C GLY A 172 7.53 15.56 -4.64
N ASP A 173 8.74 15.75 -5.17
CA ASP A 173 9.19 15.07 -6.38
C ASP A 173 9.45 13.59 -6.07
N LEU A 174 8.79 12.71 -6.82
CA LEU A 174 9.04 11.28 -6.78
C LEU A 174 10.33 10.91 -7.53
N TYR A 175 10.91 9.77 -7.16
CA TYR A 175 12.11 9.25 -7.81
C TYR A 175 11.85 8.90 -9.28
N PHE A 176 12.86 9.12 -10.12
CA PHE A 176 12.84 8.65 -11.50
C PHE A 176 13.20 7.16 -11.52
N GLU A 177 12.17 6.31 -11.62
CA GLU A 177 12.30 4.86 -11.55
C GLU A 177 11.96 4.18 -12.88
N LEU A 178 12.57 3.02 -13.11
CA LEU A 178 12.23 2.11 -14.20
C LEU A 178 11.82 0.77 -13.61
N HIS A 179 10.78 0.16 -14.16
CA HIS A 179 10.37 -1.19 -13.83
C HIS A 179 10.42 -2.08 -15.07
N GLU A 180 11.06 -3.25 -14.96
CA GLU A 180 11.14 -4.22 -16.06
C GLU A 180 9.86 -5.04 -16.20
N GLU A 181 9.29 -5.47 -15.06
CA GLU A 181 8.15 -6.41 -15.04
C GLU A 181 6.86 -5.76 -14.56
N LYS A 182 6.96 -4.73 -13.71
CA LYS A 182 5.81 -4.10 -13.06
C LYS A 182 5.10 -3.19 -14.04
N ARG A 183 3.80 -3.45 -14.24
CA ARG A 183 2.91 -2.62 -15.04
C ARG A 183 2.00 -1.81 -14.13
N GLU A 184 1.87 -0.54 -14.43
CA GLU A 184 1.17 0.46 -13.65
C GLU A 184 0.30 1.33 -14.55
N VAL A 185 -0.82 1.77 -13.99
CA VAL A 185 -1.70 2.75 -14.58
C VAL A 185 -1.95 3.83 -13.54
N TYR A 186 -1.58 5.05 -13.88
CA TYR A 186 -1.81 6.24 -13.08
C TYR A 186 -3.07 6.93 -13.60
N VAL A 187 -3.95 7.31 -12.69
CA VAL A 187 -5.09 8.19 -12.97
C VAL A 187 -4.91 9.44 -12.12
N VAL A 188 -4.83 10.60 -12.76
CA VAL A 188 -4.63 11.86 -12.06
C VAL A 188 -5.96 12.26 -11.42
N THR A 189 -6.05 12.14 -10.09
CA THR A 189 -7.30 12.46 -9.36
C THR A 189 -7.33 13.89 -8.85
N HIS A 190 -6.17 14.53 -8.72
CA HIS A 190 -6.06 15.89 -8.23
C HIS A 190 -4.78 16.56 -8.73
N VAL A 191 -4.86 17.86 -9.00
CA VAL A 191 -3.69 18.74 -9.20
C VAL A 191 -3.80 19.89 -8.21
N ASP A 192 -2.80 20.04 -7.33
CA ASP A 192 -2.76 21.13 -6.37
C ASP A 192 -2.55 22.47 -7.10
N ARG A 193 -3.53 23.38 -6.97
CA ARG A 193 -3.51 24.69 -7.64
C ARG A 193 -2.65 25.74 -6.96
N GLN A 194 -2.21 25.51 -5.73
CA GLN A 194 -1.21 26.37 -5.09
C GLN A 194 0.17 26.09 -5.70
N SER A 195 0.48 24.82 -5.95
CA SER A 195 1.72 24.39 -6.61
C SER A 195 1.70 24.58 -8.12
N TRP A 196 0.55 24.37 -8.75
CA TRP A 196 0.33 24.48 -10.21
C TRP A 196 -0.83 25.45 -10.50
N PRO A 197 -0.60 26.78 -10.51
CA PRO A 197 -1.67 27.78 -10.60
C PRO A 197 -2.51 27.72 -11.88
N ASP A 198 -1.96 27.18 -12.97
CA ASP A 198 -2.66 26.93 -14.23
C ASP A 198 -3.51 25.65 -14.23
N GLY A 199 -3.39 24.83 -13.18
CA GLY A 199 -4.06 23.55 -13.04
C GLY A 199 -3.43 22.42 -13.85
N GLU A 200 -2.20 22.60 -14.34
CA GLU A 200 -1.47 21.60 -15.13
C GLU A 200 -0.26 21.10 -14.33
N GLY A 201 -0.38 19.89 -13.78
CA GLY A 201 0.74 19.19 -13.14
C GLY A 201 1.66 18.57 -14.18
N ALA A 202 2.68 17.84 -13.72
CA ALA A 202 3.58 17.13 -14.62
C ALA A 202 4.14 15.83 -14.02
N ILE A 203 4.58 14.93 -14.90
CA ILE A 203 5.31 13.70 -14.56
C ILE A 203 6.56 13.58 -15.42
N ARG A 204 7.65 13.09 -14.83
CA ARG A 204 8.84 12.68 -15.60
C ARG A 204 8.52 11.39 -16.35
N PHE A 205 8.52 11.45 -17.68
CA PHE A 205 8.08 10.33 -18.52
C PHE A 205 9.00 10.13 -19.71
N GLY A 206 10.02 9.29 -19.51
CA GLY A 206 11.05 9.00 -20.51
C GLY A 206 12.12 10.09 -20.60
N PHE A 207 12.95 9.98 -21.64
CA PHE A 207 14.06 10.90 -21.88
C PHE A 207 13.65 12.03 -22.83
N GLU A 208 14.21 13.22 -22.61
CA GLU A 208 13.97 14.40 -23.43
C GLU A 208 14.59 14.24 -24.83
N ALA A 209 13.75 14.29 -25.86
CA ALA A 209 14.16 14.00 -27.23
C ALA A 209 15.18 15.03 -27.73
N SER A 210 14.94 16.31 -27.45
CA SER A 210 15.84 17.40 -27.87
C SER A 210 17.26 17.24 -27.30
N VAL A 211 17.37 16.78 -26.05
CA VAL A 211 18.67 16.52 -25.41
C VAL A 211 19.31 15.26 -25.98
N ARG A 212 18.52 14.23 -26.30
CA ARG A 212 19.05 13.03 -26.96
C ARG A 212 19.64 13.32 -28.33
N ASP A 213 19.05 14.26 -29.08
CA ASP A 213 19.49 14.64 -30.42
C ASP A 213 20.79 15.47 -30.42
N GLU A 214 21.29 15.88 -29.24
CA GLU A 214 22.59 16.56 -29.09
C GLU A 214 23.80 15.60 -29.13
N PHE A 215 23.57 14.28 -29.07
CA PHE A 215 24.62 13.26 -29.01
C PHE A 215 24.68 12.44 -30.30
N ASP A 216 25.86 11.95 -30.65
CA ASP A 216 26.09 11.20 -31.90
C ASP A 216 25.42 9.81 -31.89
N GLY A 217 25.08 9.30 -30.69
CA GLY A 217 24.41 8.02 -30.55
C GLY A 217 23.91 7.71 -29.14
N PRO A 218 23.13 6.62 -29.00
CA PRO A 218 22.47 6.26 -27.75
C PRO A 218 23.46 5.92 -26.63
N ASP A 219 24.65 5.41 -26.95
CA ASP A 219 25.65 5.06 -25.94
C ASP A 219 26.32 6.31 -25.35
N GLU A 220 26.60 7.32 -26.18
CA GLU A 220 27.13 8.59 -25.71
C GLU A 220 26.11 9.33 -24.84
N PHE A 221 24.84 9.35 -25.26
CA PHE A 221 23.74 9.88 -24.46
C PHE A 221 23.65 9.18 -23.10
N ARG A 222 23.69 7.83 -23.06
CA ARG A 222 23.64 7.07 -21.81
C ARG A 222 24.82 7.38 -20.89
N LEU A 223 26.03 7.50 -21.45
CA LEU A 223 27.23 7.86 -20.69
C LEU A 223 27.12 9.26 -20.10
N ALA A 224 26.66 10.23 -20.90
CA ALA A 224 26.45 11.60 -20.44
C ALA A 224 25.38 11.69 -19.34
N TYR A 225 24.27 10.98 -19.51
CA TYR A 225 23.22 10.89 -18.49
C TYR A 225 23.76 10.26 -17.20
N LEU A 226 24.46 9.12 -17.30
CA LEU A 226 25.06 8.45 -16.15
C LEU A 226 26.03 9.38 -15.41
N GLN A 227 26.85 10.14 -16.14
CA GLN A 227 27.77 11.10 -15.53
C GLN A 227 27.02 12.22 -14.79
N ALA A 228 25.94 12.75 -15.36
CA ALA A 228 25.12 13.76 -14.70
C ALA A 228 24.48 13.23 -13.40
N VAL A 229 23.94 12.00 -13.44
CA VAL A 229 23.40 11.32 -12.26
C VAL A 229 24.47 11.10 -11.19
N GLN A 230 25.67 10.62 -11.56
CA GLN A 230 26.77 10.39 -10.62
C GLN A 230 27.27 11.69 -9.98
N ASN A 231 27.33 12.78 -10.74
CA ASN A 231 27.71 14.08 -10.20
C ASN A 231 26.68 14.55 -9.16
N TYR A 232 25.38 14.47 -9.49
CA TYR A 232 24.30 14.81 -8.57
C TYR A 232 24.29 13.91 -7.33
N GLU A 233 24.47 12.61 -7.48
CA GLU A 233 24.53 11.65 -6.38
C GLU A 233 25.65 12.00 -5.38
N GLN A 234 26.83 12.40 -5.86
CA GLN A 234 27.95 12.75 -4.99
C GLN A 234 27.63 13.91 -4.05
N VAL A 235 27.00 14.99 -4.55
CA VAL A 235 26.59 16.11 -3.70
C VAL A 235 25.45 15.70 -2.77
N ARG A 236 24.47 14.93 -3.26
CA ARG A 236 23.34 14.45 -2.46
C ARG A 236 23.80 13.60 -1.27
N ARG A 237 24.74 12.67 -1.47
CA ARG A 237 25.34 11.86 -0.39
C ARG A 237 26.04 12.71 0.68
N LYS A 238 26.69 13.82 0.31
CA LYS A 238 27.29 14.75 1.28
C LYS A 238 26.20 15.39 2.15
N ILE A 239 25.11 15.84 1.52
CA ILE A 239 23.99 16.48 2.22
C ILE A 239 23.25 15.46 3.09
N ASP A 240 23.01 14.26 2.59
CA ASP A 240 22.38 13.17 3.37
C ASP A 240 23.20 12.83 4.60
N GLY A 241 24.54 12.82 4.50
CA GLY A 241 25.41 12.64 5.66
C GLY A 241 25.25 13.74 6.72
N ILE A 242 24.97 14.99 6.32
CA ILE A 242 24.67 16.09 7.25
C ILE A 242 23.30 15.88 7.89
N PHE A 243 22.29 15.50 7.10
CA PHE A 243 20.94 15.25 7.60
C PHE A 243 20.89 14.03 8.53
N ASP A 244 21.69 13.01 8.29
CA ASP A 244 21.84 11.85 9.17
C ASP A 244 22.39 12.23 10.55
N LEU A 245 23.30 13.20 10.62
CA LEU A 245 23.78 13.74 11.90
C LEU A 245 22.66 14.48 12.63
N GLN A 246 21.92 15.34 11.91
CA GLN A 246 20.78 16.07 12.49
C GLN A 246 19.68 15.11 13.00
N ARG A 247 19.41 14.02 12.27
CA ARG A 247 18.50 12.95 12.71
C ARG A 247 18.95 12.34 14.03
N ARG A 248 20.23 11.98 14.15
CA ARG A 248 20.79 11.40 15.38
C ARG A 248 20.71 12.38 16.55
N ASP A 249 21.04 13.64 16.32
CA ASP A 249 20.98 14.69 17.36
C ASP A 249 19.55 14.90 17.88
N GLN A 250 18.54 14.64 17.04
CA GLN A 250 17.13 14.73 17.41
C GLN A 250 16.50 13.38 17.82
N GLY A 251 17.29 12.30 17.89
CA GLY A 251 16.80 10.97 18.25
C GLY A 251 15.87 10.32 17.20
N LEU A 252 15.92 10.79 15.95
CA LEU A 252 15.11 10.27 14.85
C LEU A 252 15.77 9.06 14.19
N GLY A 253 14.95 8.11 13.72
CA GLY A 253 15.43 7.01 12.91
C GLY A 253 15.97 7.50 11.56
N LEU A 254 17.03 6.86 11.03
CA LEU A 254 17.62 7.24 9.75
C LEU A 254 16.62 7.15 8.59
N ASN A 255 15.74 6.15 8.63
CA ASN A 255 14.71 5.92 7.61
C ASN A 255 13.33 6.45 8.00
N GLN A 256 13.22 7.18 9.12
CA GLN A 256 11.95 7.75 9.55
C GLN A 256 11.58 8.93 8.63
N PRO A 257 10.33 9.03 8.13
CA PRO A 257 9.88 10.23 7.45
C PRO A 257 10.06 11.46 8.34
N VAL A 258 10.45 12.58 7.73
CA VAL A 258 10.63 13.87 8.40
C VAL A 258 9.72 14.88 7.74
N GLU A 259 9.04 15.69 8.54
CA GLU A 259 8.16 16.75 8.04
C GLU A 259 8.91 17.69 7.09
N ALA A 260 8.23 18.13 6.03
CA ALA A 260 8.82 18.95 4.98
C ALA A 260 9.46 20.23 5.53
N ASP A 261 8.81 20.88 6.49
CA ASP A 261 9.32 22.11 7.09
C ASP A 261 10.61 21.92 7.88
N LEU A 262 10.78 20.76 8.53
CA LEU A 262 12.02 20.44 9.22
C LEU A 262 13.14 20.15 8.21
N LEU A 263 12.84 19.45 7.11
CA LEU A 263 13.80 19.25 6.01
C LEU A 263 14.21 20.57 5.35
N LYS A 264 13.27 21.50 5.15
CA LYS A 264 13.56 22.86 4.65
C LYS A 264 14.49 23.61 5.60
N GLN A 265 14.24 23.55 6.91
CA GLN A 265 15.11 24.17 7.91
C GLN A 265 16.52 23.59 7.87
N TRP A 266 16.65 22.27 7.78
CA TRP A 266 17.94 21.61 7.64
C TRP A 266 18.66 22.00 6.36
N HIS A 267 17.93 22.10 5.25
CA HIS A 267 18.48 22.56 3.98
C HIS A 267 18.99 24.00 4.06
N GLN A 268 18.25 24.90 4.70
CA GLN A 268 18.66 26.30 4.91
C GLN A 268 19.92 26.44 5.78
N GLN A 269 20.22 25.45 6.63
CA GLN A 269 21.42 25.41 7.46
C GLN A 269 22.65 24.88 6.71
N LEU A 270 22.50 24.33 5.50
CA LEU A 270 23.63 23.91 4.67
C LEU A 270 24.45 25.11 4.26
N ARG A 271 25.76 24.89 4.03
CA ARG A 271 26.63 25.92 3.46
C ARG A 271 26.08 26.38 2.10
N PRO A 272 26.04 27.69 1.79
CA PRO A 272 25.48 28.21 0.54
C PRO A 272 26.09 27.56 -0.71
N GLU A 273 27.39 27.26 -0.69
CA GLU A 273 28.08 26.64 -1.81
C GLU A 273 27.54 25.23 -2.10
N LEU A 274 27.15 24.49 -1.05
CA LEU A 274 26.62 23.14 -1.18
C LEU A 274 25.17 23.14 -1.67
N GLN A 275 24.38 24.14 -1.28
CA GLN A 275 23.02 24.34 -1.79
C GLN A 275 23.06 24.66 -3.29
N GLN A 276 23.95 25.57 -3.69
CA GLN A 276 24.13 25.94 -5.09
C GLN A 276 24.68 24.79 -5.95
N GLU A 277 25.64 24.01 -5.42
CA GLU A 277 26.16 22.81 -6.08
C GLU A 277 25.05 21.78 -6.32
N GLU A 278 24.19 21.53 -5.31
CA GLU A 278 23.03 20.64 -5.44
C GLU A 278 22.07 21.11 -6.53
N GLU A 279 21.69 22.38 -6.52
CA GLU A 279 20.71 22.93 -7.45
C GLU A 279 21.21 22.82 -8.90
N VAL A 280 22.45 23.24 -9.15
CA VAL A 280 23.06 23.19 -10.49
C VAL A 280 23.15 21.75 -11.00
N LEU A 281 23.59 20.81 -10.16
CA LEU A 281 23.74 19.41 -10.55
C LEU A 281 22.38 18.71 -10.72
N ARG A 282 21.37 19.07 -9.91
CA ARG A 282 19.99 18.58 -10.06
C ARG A 282 19.39 19.02 -11.38
N GLU A 283 19.53 20.30 -11.74
CA GLU A 283 19.06 20.81 -13.03
C GLU A 283 19.79 20.18 -14.21
N ALA A 284 21.12 20.00 -14.12
CA ALA A 284 21.90 19.31 -15.14
C ALA A 284 21.44 17.86 -15.35
N MET A 285 21.11 17.14 -14.28
CA MET A 285 20.54 15.79 -14.35
C MET A 285 19.11 15.82 -14.92
N ASN A 286 18.25 16.70 -14.42
CA ASN A 286 16.84 16.78 -14.80
C ASN A 286 16.63 17.10 -16.28
N ARG A 287 17.55 17.86 -16.90
CA ARG A 287 17.55 18.16 -18.34
C ARG A 287 17.40 16.91 -19.22
N PHE A 288 17.93 15.75 -18.80
CA PHE A 288 17.82 14.52 -19.58
C PHE A 288 16.41 13.92 -19.58
N THR A 289 15.54 14.30 -18.64
CA THR A 289 14.21 13.71 -18.46
C THR A 289 13.12 14.54 -19.13
N HIS A 290 12.19 13.88 -19.81
CA HIS A 290 11.05 14.55 -20.41
C HIS A 290 9.97 14.80 -19.36
N MET A 291 9.45 16.03 -19.30
CA MET A 291 8.29 16.39 -18.47
C MET A 291 7.02 16.34 -19.32
N ARG A 292 6.14 15.41 -18.99
CA ARG A 292 4.81 15.30 -19.59
C ARG A 292 3.80 16.03 -18.71
N SER A 293 3.10 17.00 -19.29
CA SER A 293 1.97 17.68 -18.65
C SER A 293 0.83 16.72 -18.30
N LEU A 294 0.17 17.01 -17.18
CA LEU A 294 -0.93 16.23 -16.62
C LEU A 294 -2.07 17.12 -16.13
N ARG A 295 -3.30 16.67 -16.33
CA ARG A 295 -4.53 17.27 -15.82
C ARG A 295 -5.38 16.24 -15.09
N GLU A 296 -6.26 16.71 -14.22
CA GLU A 296 -7.24 15.84 -13.55
C GLU A 296 -8.04 15.03 -14.58
N GLY A 297 -8.13 13.72 -14.36
CA GLY A 297 -8.75 12.75 -15.27
C GLY A 297 -7.78 12.11 -16.27
N ASP A 298 -6.56 12.62 -16.43
CA ASP A 298 -5.58 12.00 -17.32
C ASP A 298 -5.19 10.60 -16.84
N VAL A 299 -4.89 9.73 -17.81
CA VAL A 299 -4.47 8.35 -17.58
C VAL A 299 -3.11 8.10 -18.22
N VAL A 300 -2.15 7.65 -17.43
CA VAL A 300 -0.77 7.30 -17.85
C VAL A 300 -0.53 5.82 -17.61
N LYS A 301 0.11 5.11 -18.56
CA LYS A 301 0.42 3.68 -18.46
C LYS A 301 1.93 3.48 -18.54
N VAL A 302 2.50 2.61 -17.68
CA VAL A 302 3.95 2.36 -17.57
C VAL A 302 4.22 0.88 -17.26
N PRO A 303 5.12 0.17 -17.95
CA PRO A 303 5.64 0.45 -19.29
C PRO A 303 4.54 0.27 -20.34
N CYS A 304 4.71 0.95 -21.48
CA CYS A 304 3.84 0.87 -22.65
C CYS A 304 4.54 0.20 -23.83
#